data_AF-A0A6G0QVE0-F1
#
_entry.id   AF-A0A6G0QVE0-F1
#
_cell.length_a   1.000
_cell.length_b   1.000
_cell.length_c   1.000
_cell.angle_alpha   90.00
_cell.angle_beta   90.00
_cell.angle_gamma   90.00
#
_symmetry.space_group_name_H-M   'P 1'
#
loop_
_entity.id
_entity.type
_entity.pdbx_description
1 polymer ?
#
loop_
_entity_poly.entity_id
_entity_poly.type
_entity_poly.pdbx_seq_one_letter_code
_entity_poly.pdbx_strand_id
1 'polypeptide(L)'
;MPSHSAVTETPSFERLRDALLDLSEPVGKRTRAIFYLRSRGGLEDLQVLLTALLNRQDSELMRHELAYVIGQFQREEACDTLHQVLADESDDGMVRHEAAEALGAIGAAQSLPVLEKYSADAAPEVSDTCKLAASLVKYKLAKAKGEVVEGEVDRNPYLSEDPAPAAEKTVATAELRKVLLDHDGDMFAKYRAMFSLRNRNTEEAALALADAFADPNALFKHEVAYVMGQMENPVTVPALKKVLLDETEHRMVRHEAAEALGAIGTTECEEILKHYLKDDVQVVRESCEVALDIMDYWAPSK
;
A
#
# COMPACT_ATOMS: atom_id res chain seq x y z
N MET A 1 5.10 35.33 -4.45
CA MET A 1 6.45 34.76 -4.31
C MET A 1 6.94 34.97 -2.88
N PRO A 2 6.57 34.11 -1.92
CA PRO A 2 7.37 33.89 -0.72
C PRO A 2 8.38 32.77 -1.00
N SER A 3 9.65 33.05 -0.74
CA SER A 3 10.77 32.12 -0.83
C SER A 3 10.79 31.21 0.40
N HIS A 4 10.39 29.95 0.27
CA HIS A 4 10.72 28.92 1.24
C HIS A 4 12.06 28.28 0.86
N SER A 5 13.15 28.81 1.41
CA SER A 5 14.44 28.10 1.44
C SER A 5 14.69 27.54 2.84
N ALA A 6 13.89 26.57 3.24
CA ALA A 6 14.42 25.49 4.04
C ALA A 6 14.73 24.38 3.05
N VAL A 7 15.91 24.43 2.43
CA VAL A 7 16.46 23.23 1.80
C VAL A 7 16.74 22.29 2.96
N THR A 8 15.79 21.42 3.30
CA THR A 8 16.07 20.24 4.09
C THR A 8 17.02 19.42 3.23
N GLU A 9 18.31 19.53 3.52
CA GLU A 9 19.36 18.78 2.84
C GLU A 9 18.99 17.30 2.92
N THR A 10 18.82 16.65 1.76
CA THR A 10 18.50 15.22 1.68
C THR A 10 19.51 14.45 2.54
N PRO A 11 19.07 13.68 3.55
CA PRO A 11 20.01 12.97 4.42
C PRO A 11 20.94 12.04 3.62
N SER A 12 22.18 11.88 4.09
CA SER A 12 23.14 10.97 3.44
C SER A 12 22.66 9.52 3.53
N PHE A 13 23.15 8.67 2.64
CA PHE A 13 22.87 7.24 2.65
C PHE A 13 23.14 6.62 4.03
N GLU A 14 24.28 6.94 4.65
CA GLU A 14 24.66 6.41 5.97
C GLU A 14 23.64 6.81 7.04
N ARG A 15 23.18 8.07 7.04
CA ARG A 15 22.18 8.53 8.01
C ARG A 15 20.84 7.82 7.82
N LEU A 16 20.43 7.57 6.57
CA LEU A 16 19.20 6.86 6.26
C LEU A 16 19.30 5.38 6.64
N ARG A 17 20.40 4.72 6.26
CA ARG A 17 20.71 3.34 6.62
C ARG A 17 20.71 3.15 8.13
N ASP A 18 21.46 3.99 8.85
CA ASP A 18 21.61 3.86 10.30
C ASP A 18 20.28 4.12 11.01
N ALA A 19 19.49 5.11 10.55
CA ALA A 19 18.14 5.33 11.07
C ALA A 19 17.21 4.13 10.82
N LEU A 20 17.23 3.54 9.61
CA LEU A 20 16.38 2.40 9.28
C LEU A 20 16.72 1.15 10.10
N LEU A 21 18.02 0.83 10.23
CA LEU A 21 18.48 -0.41 10.85
C LEU A 21 18.50 -0.39 12.38
N ASP A 22 18.46 0.80 13.00
CA ASP A 22 18.34 0.92 14.45
C ASP A 22 16.88 0.77 14.90
N LEU A 23 16.54 -0.42 15.42
CA LEU A 23 15.20 -0.74 15.91
C LEU A 23 14.78 0.08 17.15
N SER A 24 15.71 0.82 17.78
CA SER A 24 15.40 1.71 18.90
C SER A 24 14.93 3.11 18.45
N GLU A 25 15.11 3.44 17.17
CA GLU A 25 14.62 4.69 16.59
C GLU A 25 13.08 4.67 16.43
N PRO A 26 12.40 5.82 16.56
CA PRO A 26 10.95 5.90 16.40
C PRO A 26 10.49 5.42 15.02
N VAL A 27 9.37 4.70 14.97
CA VAL A 27 8.84 4.09 13.74
C VAL A 27 8.68 5.13 12.62
N GLY A 28 8.13 6.32 12.91
CA GLY A 28 8.00 7.39 11.90
C GLY A 28 9.33 7.88 11.33
N LYS A 29 10.41 7.90 12.12
CA LYS A 29 11.76 8.22 11.61
C LYS A 29 12.28 7.13 10.68
N ARG A 30 12.03 5.87 11.00
CA ARG A 30 12.42 4.70 10.20
C ARG A 30 11.62 4.65 8.90
N THR A 31 10.31 4.88 8.95
CA THR A 31 9.42 5.02 7.78
C THR A 31 9.89 6.14 6.84
N ARG A 32 10.19 7.34 7.36
CA ARG A 32 10.77 8.41 6.52
C ARG A 32 12.08 8.00 5.85
N ALA A 33 12.93 7.24 6.54
CA ALA A 33 14.18 6.77 5.97
C ALA A 33 13.92 5.85 4.76
N ILE A 34 12.94 4.95 4.84
CA ILE A 34 12.51 4.08 3.73
C ILE A 34 12.11 4.91 2.51
N PHE A 35 11.27 5.95 2.68
CA PHE A 35 10.82 6.79 1.57
C PHE A 35 11.93 7.67 0.96
N TYR A 36 12.89 8.14 1.77
CA TYR A 36 14.08 8.81 1.25
C TYR A 36 14.98 7.86 0.45
N LEU A 37 15.17 6.62 0.93
CA LEU A 37 15.92 5.59 0.21
C LEU A 37 15.26 5.25 -1.14
N ARG A 38 13.93 5.14 -1.16
CA ARG A 38 13.15 5.01 -2.41
C ARG A 38 13.41 6.16 -3.37
N SER A 39 13.35 7.40 -2.86
CA SER A 39 13.54 8.60 -3.67
C SER A 39 14.96 8.71 -4.25
N ARG A 40 15.96 8.17 -3.55
CA ARG A 40 17.34 8.06 -4.04
C ARG A 40 17.49 6.97 -5.12
N GLY A 41 16.86 5.81 -4.93
CA GLY A 41 16.69 4.78 -5.95
C GLY A 41 17.95 4.02 -6.37
N GLY A 42 19.05 4.13 -5.61
CA GLY A 42 20.31 3.42 -5.88
C GLY A 42 20.25 1.95 -5.49
N LEU A 43 21.17 1.15 -6.06
CA LEU A 43 21.29 -0.28 -5.69
C LEU A 43 21.69 -0.47 -4.21
N GLU A 44 22.50 0.44 -3.66
CA GLU A 44 22.84 0.45 -2.23
C GLU A 44 21.61 0.72 -1.35
N ASP A 45 20.69 1.57 -1.82
CA ASP A 45 19.42 1.89 -1.14
C ASP A 45 18.52 0.65 -1.15
N LEU A 46 18.39 -0.04 -2.29
CA LEU A 46 17.66 -1.31 -2.37
C LEU A 46 18.27 -2.36 -1.44
N GLN A 47 19.59 -2.48 -1.38
CA GLN A 47 20.24 -3.53 -0.60
C GLN A 47 20.04 -3.36 0.92
N VAL A 48 20.00 -2.12 1.42
CA VAL A 48 19.66 -1.89 2.83
C VAL A 48 18.19 -2.22 3.11
N LEU A 49 17.26 -1.89 2.20
CA LEU A 49 15.84 -2.23 2.35
C LEU A 49 15.64 -3.74 2.40
N LEU A 50 16.29 -4.50 1.50
CA LEU A 50 16.24 -5.97 1.50
C LEU A 50 16.81 -6.56 2.80
N THR A 51 17.88 -5.97 3.34
CA THR A 51 18.47 -6.39 4.62
C THR A 51 17.49 -6.15 5.78
N ALA A 52 16.83 -4.99 5.81
CA ALA A 52 15.85 -4.65 6.83
C ALA A 52 14.61 -5.56 6.75
N LEU A 53 14.12 -5.86 5.53
CA LEU A 53 12.95 -6.72 5.32
C LEU A 53 13.12 -8.13 5.92
N LEU A 54 14.34 -8.67 5.89
CA LEU A 54 14.66 -9.99 6.45
C LEU A 54 14.80 -10.00 7.99
N ASN A 55 14.83 -8.84 8.64
CA ASN A 55 15.00 -8.75 10.08
C ASN A 55 13.68 -9.03 10.82
N ARG A 56 13.44 -10.30 11.19
CA ARG A 56 12.25 -10.74 11.95
C ARG A 56 12.10 -10.12 13.35
N GLN A 57 13.08 -9.36 13.86
CA GLN A 57 12.95 -8.62 15.12
C GLN A 57 12.23 -7.28 14.94
N ASP A 58 12.07 -6.82 13.71
CA ASP A 58 11.35 -5.60 13.38
C ASP A 58 9.83 -5.83 13.39
N SER A 59 9.05 -4.75 13.45
CA SER A 59 7.59 -4.85 13.48
C SER A 59 7.01 -5.28 12.14
N GLU A 60 5.82 -5.89 12.20
CA GLU A 60 5.05 -6.31 11.03
C GLU A 60 4.73 -5.12 10.12
N LEU A 61 4.39 -3.95 10.70
CA LEU A 61 4.17 -2.72 9.96
C LEU A 61 5.41 -2.30 9.17
N MET A 62 6.57 -2.24 9.83
CA MET A 62 7.82 -1.83 9.19
C MET A 62 8.22 -2.78 8.06
N ARG A 63 8.06 -4.08 8.27
CA ARG A 63 8.42 -5.09 7.27
C ARG A 63 7.45 -5.12 6.10
N HIS A 64 6.16 -4.89 6.34
CA HIS A 64 5.17 -4.63 5.30
C HIS A 64 5.60 -3.41 4.45
N GLU A 65 5.85 -2.26 5.09
CA GLU A 65 6.21 -1.02 4.39
C GLU A 65 7.50 -1.16 3.56
N LEU A 66 8.47 -1.92 4.08
CA LEU A 66 9.68 -2.27 3.35
C LEU A 66 9.37 -3.07 2.08
N ALA A 67 8.52 -4.10 2.17
CA ALA A 67 8.14 -4.91 1.02
C ALA A 67 7.41 -4.06 -0.04
N TYR A 68 6.47 -3.21 0.38
CA TYR A 68 5.77 -2.27 -0.50
C TYR A 68 6.78 -1.41 -1.26
N VAL A 69 7.66 -0.70 -0.53
CA VAL A 69 8.64 0.20 -1.13
C VAL A 69 9.61 -0.52 -2.04
N ILE A 70 10.07 -1.73 -1.68
CA ILE A 70 10.90 -2.58 -2.54
C ILE A 70 10.18 -2.92 -3.85
N GLY A 71 8.88 -3.23 -3.81
CA GLY A 71 8.06 -3.44 -5.01
C GLY A 71 8.07 -2.23 -5.94
N GLN A 72 7.98 -1.03 -5.36
CA GLN A 72 8.02 0.24 -6.09
C GLN A 72 9.38 0.56 -6.74
N PHE A 73 10.48 -0.13 -6.37
CA PHE A 73 11.76 -0.01 -7.10
C PHE A 73 11.70 -0.69 -8.47
N GLN A 74 10.82 -1.69 -8.65
CA GLN A 74 10.70 -2.49 -9.87
C GLN A 74 12.03 -3.12 -10.34
N ARG A 75 12.82 -3.61 -9.38
CA ARG A 75 14.13 -4.23 -9.61
C ARG A 75 14.05 -5.73 -9.39
N GLU A 76 14.41 -6.52 -10.40
CA GLU A 76 14.42 -7.99 -10.28
C GLU A 76 15.43 -8.50 -9.25
N GLU A 77 16.45 -7.71 -8.91
CA GLU A 77 17.41 -7.99 -7.85
C GLU A 77 16.74 -8.21 -6.48
N ALA A 78 15.52 -7.73 -6.28
CA ALA A 78 14.73 -7.95 -5.06
C ALA A 78 14.00 -9.30 -5.02
N CYS A 79 13.81 -9.97 -6.16
CA CYS A 79 12.92 -11.13 -6.26
C CYS A 79 13.31 -12.28 -5.33
N ASP A 80 14.59 -12.60 -5.20
CA ASP A 80 15.04 -13.72 -4.36
C ASP A 80 14.66 -13.52 -2.88
N THR A 81 14.86 -12.29 -2.36
CA THR A 81 14.47 -11.93 -0.99
C THR A 81 12.96 -11.94 -0.81
N LEU A 82 12.21 -11.41 -1.78
CA LEU A 82 10.74 -11.40 -1.72
C LEU A 82 10.16 -12.82 -1.82
N HIS A 83 10.77 -13.71 -2.62
CA HIS A 83 10.43 -15.14 -2.66
C HIS A 83 10.65 -15.78 -1.30
N GLN A 84 11.76 -15.46 -0.62
CA GLN A 84 12.05 -15.97 0.72
C GLN A 84 10.99 -15.53 1.73
N VAL A 85 10.59 -14.26 1.73
CA VAL A 85 9.57 -13.73 2.65
C VAL A 85 8.21 -14.35 2.38
N LEU A 86 7.75 -14.39 1.12
CA LEU A 86 6.49 -15.02 0.75
C LEU A 86 6.44 -16.51 1.15
N ALA A 87 7.55 -17.22 0.97
CA ALA A 87 7.64 -18.65 1.24
C ALA A 87 7.75 -19.03 2.73
N ASP A 88 8.03 -18.07 3.60
CA ASP A 88 8.13 -18.28 5.04
C ASP A 88 6.73 -18.33 5.68
N GLU A 89 6.11 -19.50 5.68
CA GLU A 89 4.78 -19.73 6.28
C GLU A 89 4.74 -19.51 7.81
N SER A 90 5.90 -19.30 8.46
CA SER A 90 5.98 -18.91 9.88
C SER A 90 5.94 -17.39 10.09
N ASP A 91 5.93 -16.62 9.01
CA ASP A 91 5.89 -15.16 9.03
C ASP A 91 4.45 -14.63 9.02
N ASP A 92 4.31 -13.36 9.41
CA ASP A 92 3.02 -12.70 9.49
C ASP A 92 2.38 -12.53 8.10
N GLY A 93 1.09 -12.83 7.99
CA GLY A 93 0.33 -12.74 6.73
C GLY A 93 0.36 -11.36 6.09
N MET A 94 0.46 -10.29 6.89
CA MET A 94 0.57 -8.92 6.41
C MET A 94 1.86 -8.70 5.61
N VAL A 95 2.99 -9.12 6.18
CA VAL A 95 4.30 -8.99 5.52
C VAL A 95 4.37 -9.89 4.27
N ARG A 96 3.79 -11.08 4.34
CA ARG A 96 3.79 -12.05 3.23
C ARG A 96 2.93 -11.61 2.06
N HIS A 97 1.75 -11.01 2.28
CA HIS A 97 0.96 -10.47 1.18
C HIS A 97 1.71 -9.34 0.50
N GLU A 98 2.35 -8.45 1.26
CA GLU A 98 3.05 -7.31 0.70
C GLU A 98 4.28 -7.75 -0.12
N ALA A 99 4.95 -8.83 0.30
CA ALA A 99 5.98 -9.46 -0.52
C ALA A 99 5.42 -10.05 -1.83
N ALA A 100 4.24 -10.67 -1.82
CA ALA A 100 3.57 -11.14 -3.03
C ALA A 100 3.16 -9.99 -3.96
N GLU A 101 2.65 -8.89 -3.41
CA GLU A 101 2.29 -7.70 -4.16
C GLU A 101 3.52 -7.08 -4.83
N ALA A 102 4.61 -6.91 -4.08
CA ALA A 102 5.88 -6.41 -4.57
C ALA A 102 6.42 -7.24 -5.75
N LEU A 103 6.28 -8.57 -5.71
CA LEU A 103 6.63 -9.44 -6.84
C LEU A 103 5.76 -9.18 -8.07
N GLY A 104 4.47 -8.92 -7.87
CA GLY A 104 3.54 -8.48 -8.90
C GLY A 104 3.94 -7.13 -9.52
N ALA A 105 4.28 -6.16 -8.67
CA ALA A 105 4.72 -4.83 -9.07
C ALA A 105 6.04 -4.87 -9.87
N ILE A 106 7.00 -5.72 -9.48
CA ILE A 106 8.24 -5.95 -10.25
C ILE A 106 7.92 -6.59 -11.60
N GLY A 107 6.99 -7.56 -11.65
CA GLY A 107 6.53 -8.14 -12.92
C GLY A 107 7.47 -9.19 -13.53
N ALA A 108 8.44 -9.72 -12.77
CA ALA A 108 9.42 -10.67 -13.26
C ALA A 108 8.80 -12.06 -13.53
N ALA A 109 9.11 -12.64 -14.70
CA ALA A 109 8.58 -13.95 -15.08
C ALA A 109 9.00 -15.07 -14.12
N GLN A 110 10.18 -14.99 -13.50
CA GLN A 110 10.63 -15.99 -12.52
C GLN A 110 9.76 -16.06 -11.26
N SER A 111 8.93 -15.05 -10.99
CA SER A 111 8.06 -15.02 -9.80
C SER A 111 6.75 -15.78 -10.00
N LEU A 112 6.37 -16.12 -11.23
CA LEU A 112 5.12 -16.85 -11.49
C LEU A 112 5.00 -18.18 -10.71
N PRO A 113 6.01 -19.07 -10.68
CA PRO A 113 5.88 -20.33 -9.98
C PRO A 113 5.61 -20.19 -8.47
N VAL A 114 6.24 -19.21 -7.80
CA VAL A 114 6.03 -18.99 -6.36
C VAL A 114 4.67 -18.34 -6.09
N LEU A 115 4.25 -17.38 -6.91
CA LEU A 115 2.92 -16.76 -6.81
C LEU A 115 1.81 -17.78 -7.07
N GLU A 116 1.96 -18.65 -8.07
CA GLU A 116 0.99 -19.71 -8.35
C GLU A 116 0.95 -20.75 -7.23
N LYS A 117 2.10 -21.11 -6.64
CA LYS A 117 2.15 -22.00 -5.46
C LYS A 117 1.38 -21.42 -4.28
N TYR A 118 1.60 -20.15 -3.95
CA TYR A 118 0.98 -19.49 -2.79
C TYR A 118 -0.40 -18.89 -3.08
N SER A 119 -0.93 -19.03 -4.30
CA SER A 119 -2.35 -18.72 -4.61
C SER A 119 -3.36 -19.61 -3.86
N ALA A 120 -2.88 -20.66 -3.19
CA ALA A 120 -3.65 -21.54 -2.33
C ALA A 120 -3.15 -21.51 -0.87
N ASP A 121 -2.50 -20.42 -0.44
CA ASP A 121 -2.05 -20.23 0.94
C ASP A 121 -3.21 -20.30 1.94
N ALA A 122 -2.91 -20.73 3.17
CA ALA A 122 -3.90 -20.81 4.25
C ALA A 122 -4.34 -19.43 4.75
N ALA A 123 -3.48 -18.42 4.65
CA ALA A 123 -3.83 -17.02 4.93
C ALA A 123 -4.55 -16.43 3.69
N PRO A 124 -5.84 -16.06 3.80
CA PRO A 124 -6.62 -15.56 2.67
C PRO A 124 -5.97 -14.36 1.96
N GLU A 125 -5.38 -13.44 2.73
CA GLU A 125 -4.68 -12.27 2.21
C GLU A 125 -3.50 -12.63 1.33
N VAL A 126 -2.70 -13.63 1.72
CA VAL A 126 -1.56 -14.10 0.92
C VAL A 126 -2.05 -14.80 -0.34
N SER A 127 -3.07 -15.66 -0.21
CA SER A 127 -3.68 -16.39 -1.33
C SER A 127 -4.24 -15.42 -2.37
N ASP A 128 -5.00 -14.41 -1.94
CA ASP A 128 -5.67 -13.48 -2.83
C ASP A 128 -4.67 -12.51 -3.49
N THR A 129 -3.69 -12.01 -2.74
CA THR A 129 -2.62 -11.18 -3.33
C THR A 129 -1.79 -11.98 -4.34
N CYS A 130 -1.49 -13.25 -4.07
CA CYS A 130 -0.77 -14.10 -5.02
C CYS A 130 -1.53 -14.31 -6.34
N LYS A 131 -2.87 -14.44 -6.30
CA LYS A 131 -3.71 -14.51 -7.52
C LYS A 131 -3.68 -13.20 -8.30
N LEU A 132 -3.78 -12.06 -7.61
CA LEU A 132 -3.71 -10.72 -8.20
C LEU A 132 -2.33 -10.46 -8.82
N ALA A 133 -1.26 -10.69 -8.07
CA ALA A 133 0.12 -10.53 -8.52
C ALA A 133 0.45 -11.44 -9.71
N ALA A 134 0.03 -12.72 -9.70
CA ALA A 134 0.22 -13.60 -10.84
C ALA A 134 -0.53 -13.10 -12.09
N SER A 135 -1.73 -12.55 -11.92
CA SER A 135 -2.50 -11.92 -13.00
C SER A 135 -1.80 -10.68 -13.54
N LEU A 136 -1.25 -9.83 -12.66
CA LEU A 136 -0.49 -8.65 -13.04
C LEU A 136 0.81 -9.00 -13.77
N VAL A 137 1.57 -10.00 -13.32
CA VAL A 137 2.79 -10.47 -14.02
C VAL A 137 2.42 -10.97 -15.42
N LYS A 138 1.39 -11.82 -15.54
CA LYS A 138 0.90 -12.31 -16.84
C LYS A 138 0.47 -11.16 -17.74
N TYR A 139 -0.22 -10.17 -17.19
CA TYR A 139 -0.62 -8.96 -17.89
C TYR A 139 0.58 -8.17 -18.42
N LYS A 140 1.57 -7.87 -17.57
CA LYS A 140 2.80 -7.15 -17.94
C LYS A 140 3.57 -7.88 -19.03
N LEU A 141 3.70 -9.21 -18.94
CA LEU A 141 4.37 -10.04 -19.95
C LEU A 141 3.63 -10.05 -21.29
N ALA A 142 2.30 -10.20 -21.28
CA ALA A 142 1.49 -10.15 -22.50
C ALA A 142 1.54 -8.76 -23.16
N LYS A 143 1.50 -7.69 -22.36
CA LYS A 143 1.70 -6.31 -22.82
C LYS A 143 3.07 -6.11 -23.46
N ALA A 144 4.14 -6.60 -22.85
CA ALA A 144 5.50 -6.51 -23.41
C ALA A 144 5.64 -7.24 -24.76
N LYS A 145 4.82 -8.28 -25.01
CA LYS A 145 4.74 -9.01 -26.28
C LYS A 145 3.81 -8.36 -27.31
N GLY A 146 3.09 -7.30 -26.95
CA GLY A 146 2.06 -6.68 -27.79
C GLY A 146 0.77 -7.50 -27.93
N GLU A 147 0.53 -8.46 -27.03
CA GLU A 147 -0.68 -9.30 -27.00
C GLU A 147 -1.85 -8.59 -26.31
N VAL A 148 -1.56 -7.53 -25.54
CA VAL A 148 -2.55 -6.67 -24.89
C VAL A 148 -2.53 -5.30 -25.58
N VAL A 149 -3.67 -4.90 -26.13
CA VAL A 149 -3.91 -3.54 -26.63
C VAL A 149 -4.72 -2.80 -25.59
N GLU A 150 -4.11 -1.83 -24.92
CA GLU A 150 -4.79 -0.97 -23.96
C GLU A 150 -5.49 0.18 -24.68
N GLY A 151 -6.75 0.43 -24.32
CA GLY A 151 -7.40 1.70 -24.60
C GLY A 151 -6.82 2.84 -23.75
N GLU A 152 -7.36 4.05 -23.91
CA GLU A 152 -7.03 5.16 -23.00
C GLU A 152 -7.56 4.82 -21.60
N VAL A 153 -6.73 5.00 -20.56
CA VAL A 153 -7.10 4.81 -19.15
C VAL A 153 -7.04 6.13 -18.39
N ASP A 154 -7.74 6.22 -17.27
CA ASP A 154 -7.60 7.35 -16.34
C ASP A 154 -6.14 7.43 -15.85
N ARG A 155 -5.49 8.58 -16.02
CA ARG A 155 -4.09 8.78 -15.61
C ARG A 155 -3.95 8.53 -14.11
N ASN A 156 -2.98 7.70 -13.70
CA ASN A 156 -2.57 7.59 -12.30
C ASN A 156 -1.76 8.85 -11.88
N PRO A 157 -2.25 9.71 -10.98
CA PRO A 157 -1.51 10.88 -10.51
C PRO A 157 -0.55 10.56 -9.35
N TYR A 158 -0.61 9.35 -8.78
CA TYR A 158 0.08 8.96 -7.54
C TYR A 158 1.44 8.28 -7.78
N LEU A 159 1.80 8.01 -9.03
CA LEU A 159 3.09 7.41 -9.42
C LEU A 159 3.41 6.10 -8.66
N SER A 160 2.35 5.32 -8.38
CA SER A 160 2.39 4.00 -7.78
C SER A 160 2.33 2.91 -8.86
N GLU A 161 3.00 1.79 -8.59
CA GLU A 161 2.78 0.54 -9.30
C GLU A 161 1.60 -0.20 -8.68
N ASP A 162 0.45 -0.09 -9.33
CA ASP A 162 -0.81 -0.64 -8.83
C ASP A 162 -0.91 -2.17 -9.08
N PRO A 163 -1.51 -2.94 -8.16
CA PRO A 163 -1.82 -4.37 -8.32
C PRO A 163 -2.68 -4.74 -9.54
N ALA A 164 -3.37 -3.77 -10.14
CA ALA A 164 -4.09 -3.94 -11.39
C ALA A 164 -4.09 -2.63 -12.21
N PRO A 165 -4.04 -2.71 -13.55
CA PRO A 165 -4.18 -1.53 -14.40
C PRO A 165 -5.60 -0.97 -14.32
N ALA A 166 -5.74 0.35 -14.36
CA ALA A 166 -7.05 1.00 -14.44
C ALA A 166 -7.92 0.44 -15.59
N ALA A 167 -9.24 0.48 -15.42
CA ALA A 167 -10.19 0.23 -16.50
C ALA A 167 -10.09 1.32 -17.59
N GLU A 168 -10.64 1.02 -18.77
CA GLU A 168 -10.72 1.99 -19.86
C GLU A 168 -11.48 3.24 -19.42
N LYS A 169 -10.95 4.42 -19.79
CA LYS A 169 -11.46 5.74 -19.42
C LYS A 169 -12.91 5.97 -19.85
N THR A 170 -13.35 5.27 -20.90
CA THR A 170 -14.72 5.32 -21.43
C THR A 170 -15.75 4.68 -20.48
N VAL A 171 -15.33 3.83 -19.54
CA VAL A 171 -16.22 3.17 -18.58
C VAL A 171 -16.73 4.21 -17.56
N ALA A 172 -18.04 4.43 -17.52
CA ALA A 172 -18.64 5.43 -16.64
C ALA A 172 -18.48 5.08 -15.15
N THR A 173 -18.43 6.09 -14.28
CA THR A 173 -18.26 5.92 -12.81
C THR A 173 -19.33 5.01 -12.22
N ALA A 174 -20.58 5.13 -12.68
CA ALA A 174 -21.67 4.25 -12.28
C ALA A 174 -21.43 2.76 -12.63
N GLU A 175 -20.79 2.46 -13.75
CA GLU A 175 -20.45 1.09 -14.13
C GLU A 175 -19.25 0.56 -13.33
N LEU A 176 -18.23 1.40 -13.11
CA LEU A 176 -17.12 1.04 -12.21
C LEU A 176 -17.61 0.72 -10.80
N ARG A 177 -18.55 1.52 -10.28
CA ARG A 177 -19.19 1.27 -8.98
C ARG A 177 -19.91 -0.08 -8.95
N LYS A 178 -20.62 -0.47 -10.00
CA LYS A 178 -21.27 -1.79 -10.06
C LYS A 178 -20.25 -2.93 -10.00
N VAL A 179 -19.15 -2.81 -10.73
CA VAL A 179 -18.06 -3.82 -10.71
C VAL A 179 -17.41 -3.86 -9.33
N LEU A 180 -17.11 -2.71 -8.74
CA LEU A 180 -16.47 -2.61 -7.43
C LEU A 180 -17.31 -3.28 -6.33
N LEU A 181 -18.64 -3.10 -6.36
CA LEU A 181 -19.58 -3.58 -5.35
C LEU A 181 -20.11 -5.00 -5.65
N ASP A 182 -19.62 -5.67 -6.68
CA ASP A 182 -19.96 -7.06 -6.96
C ASP A 182 -19.13 -8.00 -6.06
N HIS A 183 -19.73 -8.46 -4.96
CA HIS A 183 -19.06 -9.31 -3.98
C HIS A 183 -18.64 -10.68 -4.54
N ASP A 184 -19.36 -11.19 -5.55
CA ASP A 184 -19.07 -12.46 -6.21
C ASP A 184 -18.25 -12.28 -7.50
N GLY A 185 -17.88 -11.03 -7.81
CA GLY A 185 -17.16 -10.64 -9.02
C GLY A 185 -15.68 -11.01 -9.02
N ASP A 186 -15.06 -10.92 -10.19
CA ASP A 186 -13.63 -11.14 -10.36
C ASP A 186 -12.80 -10.09 -9.62
N MET A 187 -11.90 -10.53 -8.73
CA MET A 187 -11.10 -9.63 -7.90
C MET A 187 -10.22 -8.70 -8.73
N PHE A 188 -9.63 -9.20 -9.81
CA PHE A 188 -8.80 -8.37 -10.69
C PHE A 188 -9.65 -7.24 -11.28
N ALA A 189 -10.83 -7.54 -11.82
CA ALA A 189 -11.77 -6.53 -12.31
C ALA A 189 -12.19 -5.51 -11.24
N LYS A 190 -12.42 -5.94 -9.99
CA LYS A 190 -12.72 -5.03 -8.87
C LYS A 190 -11.56 -4.07 -8.60
N TYR A 191 -10.32 -4.56 -8.59
CA TYR A 191 -9.12 -3.72 -8.44
C TYR A 191 -8.97 -2.73 -9.61
N ARG A 192 -9.22 -3.17 -10.85
CA ARG A 192 -9.21 -2.26 -12.02
C ARG A 192 -10.23 -1.12 -11.86
N ALA A 193 -11.43 -1.45 -11.37
CA ALA A 193 -12.46 -0.45 -11.09
C ALA A 193 -12.07 0.49 -9.95
N MET A 194 -11.49 -0.06 -8.87
CA MET A 194 -10.97 0.68 -7.72
C MET A 194 -9.96 1.74 -8.15
N PHE A 195 -8.93 1.37 -8.91
CA PHE A 195 -7.89 2.30 -9.35
C PHE A 195 -8.41 3.34 -10.35
N SER A 196 -9.38 3.00 -11.20
CA SER A 196 -10.07 4.01 -12.03
C SER A 196 -10.85 5.01 -11.19
N LEU A 197 -11.57 4.56 -10.15
CA LEU A 197 -12.30 5.45 -9.23
C LEU A 197 -11.34 6.36 -8.45
N ARG A 198 -10.24 5.79 -7.95
CA ARG A 198 -9.15 6.54 -7.32
C ARG A 198 -8.61 7.63 -8.24
N ASN A 199 -8.25 7.28 -9.47
CA ASN A 199 -7.66 8.22 -10.43
C ASN A 199 -8.62 9.38 -10.79
N ARG A 200 -9.94 9.16 -10.71
CA ARG A 200 -10.95 10.20 -10.94
C ARG A 200 -11.10 11.16 -9.76
N ASN A 201 -10.98 10.64 -8.54
CA ASN A 201 -11.09 11.38 -7.28
C ASN A 201 -12.25 12.38 -7.23
N THR A 202 -13.40 12.05 -7.83
CA THR A 202 -14.63 12.82 -7.68
C THR A 202 -15.35 12.40 -6.41
N GLU A 203 -16.26 13.24 -5.90
CA GLU A 203 -17.09 12.88 -4.75
C GLU A 203 -17.88 11.57 -4.99
N GLU A 204 -18.45 11.39 -6.19
CA GLU A 204 -19.14 10.14 -6.59
C GLU A 204 -18.21 8.93 -6.51
N ALA A 205 -16.96 9.06 -6.98
CA ALA A 205 -15.99 7.98 -6.96
C ALA A 205 -15.53 7.64 -5.53
N ALA A 206 -15.29 8.67 -4.71
CA ALA A 206 -14.94 8.52 -3.30
C ALA A 206 -16.05 7.82 -2.49
N LEU A 207 -17.31 8.18 -2.73
CA LEU A 207 -18.46 7.53 -2.11
C LEU A 207 -18.64 6.08 -2.61
N ALA A 208 -18.34 5.79 -3.88
CA ALA A 208 -18.33 4.42 -4.39
C ALA A 208 -17.28 3.55 -3.68
N LEU A 209 -16.08 4.08 -3.46
CA LEU A 209 -15.05 3.41 -2.67
C LEU A 209 -15.50 3.22 -1.21
N ALA A 210 -16.17 4.21 -0.61
CA ALA A 210 -16.65 4.09 0.77
C ALA A 210 -17.66 2.97 0.96
N ASP A 211 -18.55 2.76 -0.02
CA ASP A 211 -19.52 1.68 0.01
C ASP A 211 -18.87 0.28 -0.13
N ALA A 212 -17.65 0.20 -0.66
CA ALA A 212 -16.92 -1.06 -0.84
C ALA A 212 -16.43 -1.68 0.49
N PHE A 213 -16.44 -0.93 1.60
CA PHE A 213 -16.20 -1.51 2.94
C PHE A 213 -17.28 -2.51 3.38
N ALA A 214 -18.39 -2.64 2.66
CA ALA A 214 -19.37 -3.71 2.87
C ALA A 214 -18.88 -5.08 2.39
N ASP A 215 -17.77 -5.15 1.66
CA ASP A 215 -17.21 -6.41 1.15
C ASP A 215 -16.64 -7.30 2.27
N PRO A 216 -16.84 -8.63 2.21
CA PRO A 216 -16.30 -9.52 3.23
C PRO A 216 -14.78 -9.72 3.15
N ASN A 217 -14.13 -9.41 2.02
CA ASN A 217 -12.73 -9.69 1.81
C ASN A 217 -11.83 -8.62 2.46
N ALA A 218 -11.01 -9.02 3.44
CA ALA A 218 -10.14 -8.11 4.17
C ALA A 218 -9.05 -7.47 3.30
N LEU A 219 -8.44 -8.22 2.38
CA LEU A 219 -7.43 -7.68 1.45
C LEU A 219 -8.04 -6.58 0.56
N PHE A 220 -9.23 -6.82 0.02
CA PHE A 220 -9.92 -5.83 -0.80
C PHE A 220 -10.29 -4.57 -0.01
N LYS A 221 -10.78 -4.71 1.23
CA LYS A 221 -11.07 -3.55 2.10
C LYS A 221 -9.82 -2.78 2.50
N HIS A 222 -8.70 -3.47 2.74
CA HIS A 222 -7.39 -2.85 2.95
C HIS A 222 -7.05 -1.98 1.74
N GLU A 223 -7.10 -2.51 0.53
CA GLU A 223 -6.81 -1.74 -0.69
C GLU A 223 -7.75 -0.53 -0.86
N VAL A 224 -9.04 -0.67 -0.52
CA VAL A 224 -9.99 0.44 -0.53
C VAL A 224 -9.53 1.57 0.39
N ALA A 225 -9.07 1.25 1.60
CA ALA A 225 -8.52 2.26 2.52
C ALA A 225 -7.23 2.90 1.96
N TYR A 226 -6.34 2.08 1.39
CA TYR A 226 -5.09 2.56 0.78
C TYR A 226 -5.37 3.61 -0.31
N VAL A 227 -6.24 3.29 -1.27
CA VAL A 227 -6.56 4.23 -2.35
C VAL A 227 -7.28 5.49 -1.86
N MET A 228 -8.05 5.40 -0.76
CA MET A 228 -8.64 6.58 -0.11
C MET A 228 -7.60 7.47 0.54
N GLY A 229 -6.56 6.87 1.14
CA GLY A 229 -5.40 7.58 1.65
C GLY A 229 -4.69 8.35 0.53
N GLN A 230 -4.42 7.69 -0.59
CA GLN A 230 -3.85 8.34 -1.78
C GLN A 230 -4.71 9.50 -2.31
N MET A 231 -6.05 9.32 -2.30
CA MET A 231 -6.97 10.35 -2.77
C MET A 231 -6.98 11.62 -1.91
N GLU A 232 -6.62 11.51 -0.63
CA GLU A 232 -6.68 12.58 0.38
C GLU A 232 -8.04 13.32 0.38
N ASN A 233 -9.13 12.63 0.03
CA ASN A 233 -10.43 13.25 -0.17
C ASN A 233 -11.24 13.24 1.14
N PRO A 234 -11.53 14.39 1.77
CA PRO A 234 -12.15 14.41 3.10
C PRO A 234 -13.56 13.79 3.18
N VAL A 235 -14.24 13.59 2.05
CA VAL A 235 -15.56 12.93 2.03
C VAL A 235 -15.49 11.46 2.50
N THR A 236 -14.31 10.84 2.46
CA THR A 236 -14.09 9.44 2.88
C THR A 236 -13.86 9.29 4.38
N VAL A 237 -13.56 10.38 5.11
CA VAL A 237 -13.24 10.36 6.55
C VAL A 237 -14.29 9.61 7.38
N PRO A 238 -15.62 9.80 7.17
CA PRO A 238 -16.62 9.06 7.94
C PRO A 238 -16.52 7.53 7.78
N ALA A 239 -16.16 7.05 6.58
CA ALA A 239 -16.02 5.63 6.30
C ALA A 239 -14.74 5.06 6.92
N LEU A 240 -13.60 5.73 6.73
CA LEU A 240 -12.32 5.34 7.32
C LEU A 240 -12.37 5.34 8.86
N LYS A 241 -13.01 6.36 9.44
CA LYS A 241 -13.28 6.43 10.87
C LYS A 241 -14.06 5.21 11.36
N LYS A 242 -15.14 4.84 10.66
CA LYS A 242 -15.96 3.67 11.03
C LYS A 242 -15.12 2.39 11.03
N VAL A 243 -14.24 2.22 10.04
CA VAL A 243 -13.34 1.07 9.92
C VAL A 243 -12.34 1.02 11.07
N LEU A 244 -11.64 2.12 11.35
CA LEU A 244 -10.66 2.16 12.45
C LEU A 244 -11.31 1.92 13.83
N LEU A 245 -12.52 2.43 14.03
CA LEU A 245 -13.30 2.26 15.26
C LEU A 245 -13.85 0.85 15.49
N ASP A 246 -13.93 0.02 14.44
CA ASP A 246 -14.48 -1.33 14.53
C ASP A 246 -13.43 -2.32 15.05
N GLU A 247 -13.48 -2.63 16.34
CA GLU A 247 -12.57 -3.60 16.97
C GLU A 247 -12.72 -5.04 16.42
N THR A 248 -13.81 -5.33 15.69
CA THR A 248 -14.03 -6.63 15.04
C THR A 248 -13.47 -6.68 13.62
N GLU A 249 -13.08 -5.53 13.06
CA GLU A 249 -12.49 -5.45 11.73
C GLU A 249 -11.07 -6.02 11.72
N HIS A 250 -10.68 -6.60 10.58
CA HIS A 250 -9.36 -7.19 10.42
C HIS A 250 -8.26 -6.14 10.63
N ARG A 251 -7.21 -6.49 11.40
CA ARG A 251 -6.12 -5.56 11.75
C ARG A 251 -5.48 -4.87 10.55
N MET A 252 -5.40 -5.58 9.41
CA MET A 252 -4.87 -5.06 8.15
C MET A 252 -5.69 -3.86 7.64
N VAL A 253 -7.01 -4.02 7.66
CA VAL A 253 -7.92 -2.97 7.21
C VAL A 253 -7.90 -1.77 8.17
N ARG A 254 -7.77 -2.04 9.47
CA ARG A 254 -7.70 -0.99 10.51
C ARG A 254 -6.42 -0.17 10.42
N HIS A 255 -5.25 -0.78 10.16
CA HIS A 255 -4.01 0.00 10.00
C HIS A 255 -4.11 0.90 8.77
N GLU A 256 -4.61 0.38 7.65
CA GLU A 256 -4.67 1.12 6.40
C GLU A 256 -5.64 2.29 6.51
N ALA A 257 -6.74 2.10 7.24
CA ALA A 257 -7.64 3.19 7.58
C ALA A 257 -6.97 4.26 8.46
N ALA A 258 -6.09 3.88 9.39
CA ALA A 258 -5.33 4.84 10.20
C ALA A 258 -4.33 5.64 9.33
N GLU A 259 -3.61 5.00 8.42
CA GLU A 259 -2.69 5.69 7.51
C GLU A 259 -3.43 6.62 6.56
N ALA A 260 -4.55 6.17 6.00
CA ALA A 260 -5.40 7.00 5.15
C ALA A 260 -5.95 8.24 5.88
N LEU A 261 -6.35 8.10 7.15
CA LEU A 261 -6.75 9.24 7.99
C LEU A 261 -5.58 10.21 8.20
N GLY A 262 -4.36 9.69 8.40
CA GLY A 262 -3.13 10.48 8.50
C GLY A 262 -2.84 11.29 7.25
N ALA A 263 -2.95 10.66 6.07
CA ALA A 263 -2.76 11.30 4.78
C ALA A 263 -3.78 12.43 4.54
N ILE A 264 -5.06 12.21 4.90
CA ILE A 264 -6.11 13.23 4.78
C ILE A 264 -5.88 14.41 5.75
N GLY A 265 -5.37 14.14 6.96
CA GLY A 265 -4.80 15.16 7.84
C GLY A 265 -5.76 16.23 8.40
N THR A 266 -7.07 15.98 8.44
CA THR A 266 -8.02 16.92 9.08
C THR A 266 -7.88 16.92 10.61
N THR A 267 -8.38 17.96 11.28
CA THR A 267 -8.43 17.98 12.76
C THR A 267 -9.21 16.79 13.34
N GLU A 268 -10.28 16.34 12.65
CA GLU A 268 -10.99 15.13 13.08
C GLU A 268 -10.10 13.88 12.95
N CYS A 269 -9.32 13.76 11.87
CA CYS A 269 -8.35 12.67 11.73
C CYS A 269 -7.34 12.66 12.88
N GLU A 270 -6.75 13.82 13.20
CA GLU A 270 -5.75 13.95 14.27
C GLU A 270 -6.29 13.44 15.61
N GLU A 271 -7.52 13.83 15.97
CA GLU A 271 -8.14 13.44 17.24
C GLU A 271 -8.49 11.95 17.28
N ILE A 272 -8.90 11.36 16.15
CA ILE A 272 -9.14 9.92 16.04
C ILE A 272 -7.83 9.15 16.21
N LEU A 273 -6.76 9.54 15.51
CA LEU A 273 -5.47 8.85 15.56
C LEU A 273 -4.85 8.90 16.97
N LYS A 274 -4.94 10.04 17.66
CA LYS A 274 -4.50 10.17 19.06
C LYS A 274 -5.21 9.21 20.00
N HIS A 275 -6.48 8.90 19.73
CA HIS A 275 -7.24 7.94 20.53
C HIS A 275 -6.63 6.52 20.42
N TYR A 276 -6.14 6.15 19.23
CA TYR A 276 -5.66 4.80 18.91
C TYR A 276 -4.16 4.58 19.08
N LEU A 277 -3.41 5.58 19.57
CA LEU A 277 -2.01 5.42 20.00
C LEU A 277 -1.80 4.34 21.08
N LYS A 278 -2.87 3.90 21.74
CA LYS A 278 -2.87 2.87 22.80
C LYS A 278 -3.75 1.67 22.49
N ASP A 279 -4.16 1.48 21.24
CA ASP A 279 -4.89 0.28 20.80
C ASP A 279 -4.19 -1.01 21.25
N ASP A 280 -4.88 -2.11 21.53
CA ASP A 280 -4.21 -3.36 21.93
C ASP A 280 -3.45 -4.02 20.75
N VAL A 281 -3.86 -3.73 19.51
CA VAL A 281 -3.24 -4.24 18.29
C VAL A 281 -2.04 -3.38 17.90
N GLN A 282 -0.86 -4.00 17.86
CA GLN A 282 0.41 -3.30 17.60
C GLN A 282 0.43 -2.54 16.27
N VAL A 283 0.05 -3.18 15.16
CA VAL A 283 0.05 -2.54 13.84
C VAL A 283 -0.85 -1.29 13.80
N VAL A 284 -1.99 -1.30 14.50
CA VAL A 284 -2.90 -0.14 14.57
C VAL A 284 -2.25 1.01 15.34
N ARG A 285 -1.61 0.72 16.50
CA ARG A 285 -0.89 1.74 17.27
C ARG A 285 0.24 2.38 16.46
N GLU A 286 1.05 1.55 15.82
CA GLU A 286 2.21 2.00 15.05
C GLU A 286 1.78 2.82 13.83
N SER A 287 0.74 2.41 13.11
CA SER A 287 0.20 3.21 12.00
C SER A 287 -0.37 4.54 12.48
N CYS A 288 -0.99 4.61 13.67
CA CYS A 288 -1.40 5.88 14.24
C CYS A 288 -0.20 6.78 14.61
N GLU A 289 0.89 6.20 15.11
CA GLU A 289 2.14 6.94 15.40
C GLU A 289 2.76 7.50 14.11
N VAL A 290 2.88 6.67 13.07
CA VAL A 290 3.38 7.09 11.75
C VAL A 290 2.48 8.16 11.13
N ALA A 291 1.16 7.96 11.14
CA ALA A 291 0.19 8.91 10.61
C ALA A 291 0.30 10.29 11.27
N LEU A 292 0.41 10.34 12.60
CA LEU A 292 0.57 11.58 13.35
C LEU A 292 1.93 12.26 13.07
N ASP A 293 3.01 11.48 12.97
CA ASP A 293 4.34 12.01 12.62
C ASP A 293 4.35 12.61 11.19
N ILE A 294 3.63 12.00 10.24
CA ILE A 294 3.41 12.55 8.90
C ILE A 294 2.62 13.85 8.97
N MET A 295 1.52 13.88 9.72
CA MET A 295 0.71 15.10 9.89
C MET A 295 1.53 16.25 10.48
N ASP A 296 2.35 15.97 11.50
CA ASP A 296 3.22 16.98 12.12
C ASP A 296 4.33 17.46 11.17
N TYR A 297 4.87 16.58 10.32
CA TYR A 297 5.89 16.95 9.33
C TYR A 297 5.35 17.92 8.26
N TRP A 298 4.11 17.72 7.82
CA TRP A 298 3.47 18.56 6.80
C TRP A 298 2.68 19.75 7.35
N ALA A 299 2.48 19.82 8.67
CA ALA A 299 1.80 20.93 9.31
C ALA A 299 2.54 22.26 9.00
N PRO A 300 1.82 23.33 8.60
CA PRO A 300 2.39 24.66 8.59
C PRO A 300 2.94 24.95 10.00
N SER A 301 4.18 25.43 10.10
CA SER A 301 4.83 25.72 11.37
C SER A 301 3.87 26.49 12.29
N LYS A 302 3.44 25.84 13.39
CA LYS A 302 2.51 26.40 14.38
C LYS A 302 3.11 27.62 15.07
#